data_AF-A0A2N3T8Q5-F1
#
_entry.id   AF-A0A2N3T8Q5-F1
#
_cell.length_a   1.000
_cell.length_b   1.000
_cell.length_c   1.000
_cell.angle_alpha   90.00
_cell.angle_beta   90.00
_cell.angle_gamma   90.00
#
_symmetry.space_group_name_H-M   'P 1'
#
loop_
_entity.id
_entity.type
_entity.pdbx_description
1 polymer ?
#
loop_
_entity_poly.entity_id
_entity_poly.type
_entity_poly.pdbx_seq_one_letter_code
_entity_poly.pdbx_strand_id
1 'polypeptide(L)'
;MKQIITKEWFGILALTIILIPQVAHTVYVFSENSQYDNPWFAWFYAAGVDLAILIFTVRGWKKTAFIYLLGTIAHNVVYQFYPESVYSSILIAIMLSGTIFSFSHLFYADKPKDESQEEKLDVFTQLQEHHIELELKPYRCPECQKSFANTKQLNGHISGHKQTQQWNDELYGDWEEQNDVRSLLLQQLHLTPLNGQSDLF
;
A
#
# COMPACT_ATOMS: atom_id res chain seq x y z
N MET A 1 -22.63 -6.20 20.00
CA MET A 1 -21.21 -6.38 20.39
C MET A 1 -20.27 -6.53 19.20
N LYS A 2 -20.51 -7.45 18.24
CA LYS A 2 -19.61 -7.63 17.07
C LYS A 2 -19.43 -6.38 16.18
N GLN A 3 -20.47 -5.55 16.01
CA GLN A 3 -20.40 -4.31 15.21
C GLN A 3 -19.65 -3.14 15.86
N ILE A 4 -19.39 -3.20 17.17
CA ILE A 4 -18.64 -2.14 17.88
C ILE A 4 -17.13 -2.40 17.74
N ILE A 5 -16.73 -3.68 17.76
CA ILE A 5 -15.33 -4.13 17.63
C ILE A 5 -14.76 -3.85 16.23
N THR A 6 -15.59 -3.77 15.20
CA THR A 6 -15.17 -3.51 13.82
C THR A 6 -14.92 -2.03 13.51
N LYS A 7 -15.25 -1.11 14.42
CA LYS A 7 -14.95 0.32 14.22
C LYS A 7 -13.52 0.61 14.65
N GLU A 8 -12.70 1.14 13.76
CA GLU A 8 -11.29 1.47 14.01
C GLU A 8 -11.07 2.30 15.28
N TRP A 9 -12.01 3.21 15.58
CA TRP A 9 -12.00 4.01 16.81
C TRP A 9 -12.13 3.20 18.10
N PHE A 10 -12.84 2.07 18.09
CA PHE A 10 -12.92 1.16 19.24
C PHE A 10 -11.58 0.46 19.50
N GLY A 11 -10.87 0.07 18.43
CA GLY A 11 -9.52 -0.48 18.55
C GLY A 11 -8.53 0.53 19.13
N ILE A 12 -8.59 1.78 18.68
CA ILE A 12 -7.77 2.90 19.19
C ILE A 12 -8.08 3.16 20.67
N LEU A 13 -9.36 3.18 21.04
CA LEU A 13 -9.81 3.39 22.42
C LEU A 13 -9.38 2.24 23.35
N ALA A 14 -9.54 0.99 22.90
CA ALA A 14 -9.09 -0.18 23.65
C ALA A 14 -7.57 -0.18 23.84
N LEU A 15 -6.80 0.19 22.80
CA LEU A 15 -5.35 0.26 22.89
C LEU A 15 -4.89 1.38 23.84
N THR A 16 -5.51 2.57 23.77
CA THR A 16 -5.19 3.68 24.70
C THR A 16 -5.48 3.33 26.15
N ILE A 17 -6.55 2.58 26.44
CA ILE A 17 -6.83 2.08 27.81
C ILE A 17 -5.74 1.11 28.29
N ILE A 18 -5.26 0.22 27.42
CA ILE A 18 -4.22 -0.76 27.74
C ILE A 18 -2.84 -0.10 27.92
N LEU A 19 -2.59 1.04 27.28
CA LEU A 19 -1.34 1.79 27.43
C LEU A 19 -1.20 2.47 28.80
N ILE A 20 -2.30 2.81 29.49
CA ILE A 20 -2.24 3.53 30.78
C ILE A 20 -1.45 2.73 31.86
N PRO A 21 -1.74 1.43 32.11
CA PRO A 21 -0.93 0.60 33.00
C PRO A 21 0.52 0.42 32.52
N GLN A 22 0.76 0.40 31.21
CA GLN A 22 2.08 0.22 30.63
C GLN A 22 2.97 1.45 30.83
N VAL A 23 2.41 2.66 30.65
CA VAL A 23 3.07 3.92 31.01
C VAL A 23 3.41 3.92 32.50
N ALA A 24 2.44 3.58 33.37
CA ALA A 24 2.65 3.55 34.81
C ALA A 24 3.75 2.57 35.23
N HIS A 25 3.78 1.38 34.64
CA HIS A 25 4.82 0.38 34.89
C HIS A 25 6.21 0.85 34.42
N THR A 26 6.28 1.44 33.23
CA THR A 26 7.54 1.97 32.68
C THR A 26 8.07 3.11 33.54
N VAL A 27 7.19 4.00 34.00
CA VAL A 27 7.54 5.07 34.93
C VAL A 27 8.08 4.51 36.24
N TYR A 28 7.41 3.51 36.82
CA TYR A 28 7.84 2.87 38.07
C TYR A 28 9.21 2.19 37.93
N VAL A 29 9.39 1.40 36.87
CA VAL A 29 10.65 0.71 36.59
C VAL A 29 11.78 1.73 36.44
N PHE A 30 11.54 2.82 35.72
CA PHE A 30 12.52 3.88 35.56
C PHE A 30 12.76 4.65 36.85
N SER A 31 11.75 4.96 37.66
CA SER A 31 11.97 5.66 38.94
C SER A 31 12.82 4.87 39.92
N GLU A 32 12.71 3.53 39.90
CA GLU A 32 13.46 2.66 40.81
C GLU A 32 14.89 2.36 40.33
N ASN A 33 15.13 2.37 39.02
CA ASN A 33 16.36 1.83 38.44
C ASN A 33 17.14 2.85 37.59
N SER A 34 16.66 4.08 37.48
CA SER A 34 17.29 5.11 36.67
C SER A 34 18.45 5.78 37.38
N GLN A 35 19.51 6.03 36.61
CA GLN A 35 20.63 6.88 37.01
C GLN A 35 20.29 8.38 36.98
N TYR A 36 19.07 8.77 36.55
CA TYR A 36 18.65 10.16 36.45
C TYR A 36 17.90 10.60 37.73
N ASP A 37 18.37 11.69 38.35
CA ASP A 37 17.82 12.19 39.63
C ASP A 37 16.36 12.66 39.57
N ASN A 38 15.83 12.91 38.37
CA ASN A 38 14.56 13.60 38.19
C ASN A 38 13.50 12.72 37.51
N PRO A 39 12.33 12.49 38.16
CA PRO A 39 11.34 11.50 37.71
C PRO A 39 10.57 11.90 36.45
N TRP A 40 10.62 13.17 36.02
CA TRP A 40 9.90 13.63 34.83
C TRP A 40 10.42 12.98 33.53
N PHE A 41 11.70 12.60 33.47
CA PHE A 41 12.28 11.93 32.29
C PHE A 41 11.61 10.56 32.02
N ALA A 42 11.24 9.83 33.08
CA ALA A 42 10.57 8.55 32.99
C ALA A 42 9.21 8.65 32.27
N TRP A 43 8.46 9.73 32.54
CA TRP A 43 7.15 9.98 31.94
C TRP A 43 7.23 10.27 30.44
N PHE A 44 8.22 11.06 30.01
CA PHE A 44 8.43 11.35 28.58
C PHE A 44 8.87 10.11 27.80
N TYR A 45 9.74 9.29 28.39
CA TYR A 45 10.16 8.02 27.78
C TYR A 45 8.97 7.07 27.62
N ALA A 46 8.21 6.86 28.70
CA ALA A 46 7.05 5.98 28.70
C ALA A 46 5.97 6.43 27.69
N ALA A 47 5.62 7.72 27.69
CA ALA A 47 4.64 8.26 26.75
C ALA A 47 5.10 8.17 25.29
N GLY A 48 6.39 8.39 25.02
CA GLY A 48 6.95 8.35 23.67
C GLY A 48 6.97 6.94 23.05
N VAL A 49 7.38 5.93 23.81
CA VAL A 49 7.40 4.52 23.38
C VAL A 49 5.98 4.03 23.11
N ASP A 50 5.04 4.33 24.01
CA ASP A 50 3.67 3.83 23.92
C ASP A 50 2.87 4.52 22.82
N LEU A 51 3.10 5.81 22.57
CA LEU A 51 2.53 6.54 21.43
C LEU A 51 3.03 5.99 20.09
N ALA A 52 4.29 5.58 20.00
CA ALA A 52 4.84 4.97 18.78
C ALA A 52 4.18 3.62 18.47
N ILE A 53 3.95 2.77 19.49
CA ILE A 53 3.27 1.48 19.34
C ILE A 53 1.81 1.66 18.88
N LEU A 54 1.09 2.62 19.47
CA LEU A 54 -0.28 2.97 19.07
C LEU A 54 -0.33 3.38 17.59
N ILE A 55 0.55 4.27 17.18
CA ILE A 55 0.61 4.79 15.82
C ILE A 55 0.93 3.70 14.79
N PHE A 56 1.88 2.82 15.10
CA PHE A 56 2.24 1.72 14.22
C PHE A 56 1.14 0.69 14.03
N THR A 57 0.38 0.44 15.09
CA THR A 57 -0.74 -0.50 15.07
C THR A 57 -1.89 0.04 14.23
N VAL A 58 -2.16 1.35 14.31
CA VAL A 58 -3.22 2.01 13.52
C VAL A 58 -2.90 2.06 12.02
N ARG A 59 -1.62 2.21 11.63
CA ARG A 59 -1.21 2.33 10.23
C ARG A 59 -0.98 0.99 9.50
N GLY A 60 -1.26 -0.14 10.15
CA GLY A 60 -1.20 -1.49 9.55
C GLY A 60 0.22 -2.05 9.35
N TRP A 61 1.27 -1.44 9.90
CA TRP A 61 2.66 -1.86 9.74
C TRP A 61 3.03 -3.01 10.69
N LYS A 62 2.40 -4.17 10.49
CA LYS A 62 2.46 -5.34 11.39
C LYS A 62 3.89 -5.82 11.69
N LYS A 63 4.78 -5.82 10.68
CA LYS A 63 6.18 -6.24 10.86
C LYS A 63 6.96 -5.28 11.77
N THR A 64 6.81 -3.97 11.54
CA THR A 64 7.46 -2.93 12.34
C THR A 64 6.96 -2.93 13.78
N ALA A 65 5.64 -3.05 13.98
CA ALA A 65 5.03 -3.17 15.30
C ALA A 65 5.55 -4.39 16.09
N PHE A 66 5.72 -5.53 15.42
CA PHE A 66 6.24 -6.75 16.06
C PHE A 66 7.72 -6.62 16.47
N ILE A 67 8.55 -6.01 15.63
CA ILE A 67 9.96 -5.71 15.97
C ILE A 67 10.03 -4.78 17.17
N TYR A 68 9.17 -3.76 17.20
CA TYR A 68 9.11 -2.78 18.28
C TYR A 68 8.71 -3.43 19.61
N LEU A 69 7.67 -4.27 19.59
CA LEU A 69 7.23 -5.06 20.75
C LEU A 69 8.36 -5.91 21.34
N LEU A 70 9.09 -6.65 20.49
CA LEU A 70 10.20 -7.48 20.94
C LEU A 70 11.33 -6.64 21.55
N GLY A 71 11.63 -5.49 20.95
CA GLY A 71 12.62 -4.54 21.46
C GLY A 71 12.26 -4.00 22.84
N THR A 72 11.00 -3.61 23.05
CA THR A 72 10.50 -3.11 24.33
C THR A 72 10.56 -4.19 25.42
N ILE A 73 10.16 -5.43 25.10
CA ILE A 73 10.26 -6.56 26.04
C ILE A 73 11.72 -6.80 26.44
N ALA A 74 12.63 -6.84 25.46
CA ALA A 74 14.06 -7.04 25.72
C ALA A 74 14.66 -5.91 26.58
N HIS A 75 14.31 -4.65 26.29
CA HIS A 75 14.73 -3.50 27.09
C HIS A 75 14.26 -3.61 28.54
N ASN A 76 12.96 -3.87 28.76
CA ASN A 76 12.38 -3.95 30.10
C ASN A 76 13.00 -5.10 30.92
N VAL A 77 13.28 -6.25 30.30
CA VAL A 77 13.93 -7.38 30.98
C VAL A 77 15.36 -7.01 31.39
N VAL A 78 16.16 -6.45 30.49
CA VAL A 78 17.55 -6.08 30.82
C VAL A 78 17.59 -5.00 31.88
N TYR A 79 16.69 -4.02 31.81
CA TYR A 79 16.62 -2.93 32.76
C TYR A 79 16.20 -3.42 34.17
N GLN A 80 15.27 -4.37 34.26
CA GLN A 80 14.81 -4.94 35.53
C GLN A 80 15.91 -5.71 36.29
N PHE A 81 16.81 -6.39 35.58
CA PHE A 81 17.83 -7.25 36.20
C PHE A 81 19.23 -6.63 36.23
N TYR A 82 19.53 -5.70 35.31
CA TYR A 82 20.87 -5.13 35.12
C TYR A 82 20.82 -3.63 34.78
N PRO A 83 20.27 -2.79 35.67
CA PRO A 83 20.01 -1.38 35.37
C PRO A 83 21.27 -0.55 35.12
N GLU A 84 22.33 -0.82 35.86
CA GLU A 84 23.65 -0.16 35.79
C GLU A 84 24.54 -0.66 34.63
N SER A 85 24.06 -1.63 33.86
CA SER A 85 24.86 -2.25 32.79
C SER A 85 24.94 -1.39 31.54
N VAL A 86 26.08 -1.41 30.85
CA VAL A 86 26.24 -0.79 29.52
C VAL A 86 25.19 -1.31 28.52
N TYR A 87 24.74 -2.56 28.65
CA TYR A 87 23.70 -3.13 27.79
C TYR A 87 22.33 -2.45 27.97
N SER A 88 22.02 -2.03 29.20
CA SER A 88 20.81 -1.27 29.52
C SER A 88 20.81 0.06 28.75
N SER A 89 21.92 0.80 28.82
CA SER A 89 22.09 2.08 28.12
C SER A 89 22.07 1.94 26.60
N ILE A 90 22.67 0.89 26.05
CA ILE A 90 22.64 0.60 24.61
C ILE A 90 21.21 0.32 24.13
N LEU A 91 20.45 -0.48 24.88
CA LEU A 91 19.07 -0.80 24.53
C LEU A 91 18.16 0.44 24.58
N ILE A 92 18.35 1.33 25.57
CA ILE A 92 17.64 2.61 25.64
C ILE A 92 17.96 3.45 24.40
N ALA A 93 19.24 3.57 24.03
CA ALA A 93 19.66 4.39 22.89
C ALA A 93 19.10 3.86 21.55
N ILE A 94 19.09 2.54 21.36
CA ILE A 94 18.49 1.89 20.17
C ILE A 94 16.98 2.10 20.15
N MET A 95 16.29 1.87 21.27
CA MET A 95 14.84 2.07 21.35
C MET A 95 14.46 3.51 21.07
N LEU A 96 15.11 4.49 21.71
CA LEU A 96 14.84 5.92 21.53
C LEU A 96 15.08 6.38 20.08
N SER A 97 16.20 5.96 19.49
CA SER A 97 16.51 6.26 18.08
C SER A 97 15.52 5.60 17.13
N GLY A 98 15.13 4.37 17.43
CA GLY A 98 14.07 3.63 16.74
C GLY A 98 12.74 4.38 16.81
N THR A 99 12.33 4.88 17.98
CA THR A 99 11.12 5.70 18.15
C THR A 99 11.17 6.94 17.27
N ILE A 100 12.29 7.67 17.28
CA ILE A 100 12.43 8.93 16.53
C ILE A 100 12.44 8.68 15.02
N PHE A 101 13.15 7.64 14.55
CA PHE A 101 13.13 7.24 13.14
C PHE A 101 11.73 6.83 12.69
N SER A 102 11.01 6.12 13.56
CA SER A 102 9.63 5.69 13.35
C SER A 102 8.65 6.86 13.20
N PHE A 103 8.74 7.83 14.12
CA PHE A 103 7.98 9.08 14.03
C PHE A 103 8.39 9.91 12.80
N SER A 104 9.68 10.02 12.51
CA SER A 104 10.16 10.72 11.31
C SER A 104 9.62 10.07 10.05
N HIS A 105 9.71 8.75 9.92
CA HIS A 105 9.17 8.02 8.77
C HIS A 105 7.65 8.20 8.65
N LEU A 106 6.91 8.33 9.75
CA LEU A 106 5.48 8.65 9.74
C LEU A 106 5.16 9.97 9.04
N PHE A 107 5.95 11.03 9.29
CA PHE A 107 5.73 12.37 8.72
C PHE A 107 6.40 12.57 7.36
N TYR A 108 7.48 11.83 7.07
CA TYR A 108 8.20 11.92 5.80
C TYR A 108 7.73 10.92 4.74
N ALA A 109 7.10 9.80 5.12
CA ALA A 109 6.50 8.85 4.17
C ALA A 109 5.20 9.36 3.54
N ASP A 110 4.63 10.46 4.07
CA ASP A 110 3.46 11.15 3.50
C ASP A 110 3.81 12.16 2.40
N LYS A 111 5.04 12.15 1.85
CA LYS A 111 5.16 12.65 0.47
C LYS A 111 4.61 11.56 -0.45
N PRO A 112 3.47 11.76 -1.12
CA PRO A 112 2.98 10.79 -2.08
C PRO A 112 4.02 10.67 -3.19
N LYS A 113 4.76 9.57 -3.20
CA LYS A 113 5.42 9.11 -4.42
C LYS A 113 4.34 8.38 -5.21
N ASP A 114 3.78 9.13 -6.16
CA ASP A 114 2.91 8.65 -7.23
C ASP A 114 1.62 7.95 -6.81
N GLU A 115 0.61 8.78 -6.51
CA GLU A 115 -0.82 8.50 -6.67
C GLU A 115 -1.23 8.15 -8.13
N SER A 116 -0.29 7.85 -9.03
CA SER A 116 -0.54 7.65 -10.45
C SER A 116 -0.53 6.20 -10.92
N GLN A 117 -0.24 5.22 -10.05
CA GLN A 117 -0.11 3.81 -10.48
C GLN A 117 -1.06 2.79 -9.82
N GLU A 118 -1.66 3.04 -8.66
CA GLU A 118 -2.55 2.04 -8.02
C GLU A 118 -4.05 2.24 -8.34
N GLU A 119 -4.48 3.45 -8.75
CA GLU A 119 -5.88 3.72 -9.14
C GLU A 119 -6.20 3.36 -10.61
N LYS A 120 -5.45 2.46 -11.23
CA LYS A 120 -5.68 2.08 -12.65
C LYS A 120 -6.43 0.77 -12.86
N LEU A 121 -6.92 0.14 -11.80
CA LEU A 121 -7.66 -1.12 -11.90
C LEU A 121 -9.09 -1.08 -11.32
N ASP A 122 -9.47 -0.01 -10.61
CA ASP A 122 -10.75 0.04 -9.89
C ASP A 122 -11.95 0.38 -10.82
N VAL A 123 -11.72 1.18 -11.86
CA VAL A 123 -12.77 1.57 -12.81
C VAL A 123 -13.39 0.36 -13.49
N PHE A 124 -12.61 -0.67 -13.83
CA PHE A 124 -13.15 -1.84 -14.52
C PHE A 124 -14.03 -2.68 -13.59
N THR A 125 -13.62 -2.86 -12.34
CA THR A 125 -14.40 -3.60 -11.33
C THR A 125 -15.73 -2.91 -11.03
N GLN A 126 -15.73 -1.58 -10.92
CA GLN A 126 -16.95 -0.79 -10.74
C GLN A 126 -17.91 -0.90 -11.94
N LEU A 127 -17.38 -0.87 -13.16
CA LEU A 127 -18.20 -1.02 -14.37
C LEU A 127 -18.82 -2.41 -14.47
N GLN A 128 -18.08 -3.45 -14.07
CA GLN A 128 -18.60 -4.82 -13.99
C GLN A 128 -19.71 -4.96 -12.94
N GLU A 129 -19.56 -4.36 -11.77
CA GLU A 129 -20.59 -4.38 -10.70
C GLU A 129 -21.89 -3.70 -11.15
N HIS A 130 -21.77 -2.59 -11.88
CA HIS A 130 -22.90 -1.85 -12.43
C HIS A 130 -23.44 -2.41 -13.75
N HIS A 131 -22.94 -3.57 -14.20
CA HIS A 131 -23.35 -4.23 -15.46
C HIS A 131 -23.23 -3.30 -16.68
N ILE A 132 -22.22 -2.41 -16.66
CA ILE A 132 -21.92 -1.52 -17.79
C ILE A 132 -21.00 -2.26 -18.74
N GLU A 133 -21.53 -2.61 -19.92
CA GLU A 133 -20.79 -3.29 -20.97
C GLU A 133 -19.81 -2.35 -21.67
N LEU A 134 -18.52 -2.69 -21.67
CA LEU A 134 -17.47 -1.93 -22.36
C LEU A 134 -17.07 -2.62 -23.66
N GLU A 135 -17.22 -1.93 -24.80
CA GLU A 135 -16.74 -2.42 -26.08
C GLU A 135 -15.24 -2.13 -26.26
N LEU A 136 -14.39 -3.08 -25.88
CA LEU A 136 -12.94 -2.96 -26.03
C LEU A 136 -12.48 -3.34 -27.44
N LYS A 137 -11.71 -2.45 -28.08
CA LYS A 137 -11.22 -2.61 -29.46
C LYS A 137 -9.68 -2.52 -29.50
N PRO A 138 -8.95 -3.60 -29.18
CA PRO A 138 -7.50 -3.55 -29.00
C PRO A 138 -6.72 -3.35 -30.30
N TYR A 139 -7.32 -3.62 -31.46
CA TYR A 139 -6.65 -3.61 -32.76
C TYR A 139 -6.78 -2.27 -33.46
N ARG A 140 -5.72 -1.47 -33.53
CA ARG A 140 -5.73 -0.12 -34.10
C ARG A 140 -5.01 -0.07 -35.46
N CYS A 141 -5.64 0.59 -36.43
CA CYS A 141 -5.06 0.86 -37.75
C CYS A 141 -4.03 1.99 -37.66
N PRO A 142 -2.78 1.81 -38.12
CA PRO A 142 -1.75 2.83 -38.03
C PRO A 142 -2.00 4.02 -38.98
N GLU A 143 -2.69 3.82 -40.09
CA GLU A 143 -2.96 4.87 -41.09
C GLU A 143 -4.07 5.83 -40.62
N CYS A 144 -5.27 5.32 -40.33
CA CYS A 144 -6.42 6.16 -40.00
C CYS A 144 -6.82 6.14 -38.52
N GLN A 145 -6.06 5.42 -37.67
CA GLN A 145 -6.25 5.36 -36.23
C GLN A 145 -7.57 4.75 -35.74
N LYS A 146 -8.39 4.17 -36.64
CA LYS A 146 -9.59 3.42 -36.30
C LYS A 146 -9.25 2.13 -35.54
N SER A 147 -10.08 1.78 -34.56
CA SER A 147 -9.88 0.61 -33.70
C SER A 147 -10.97 -0.44 -33.93
N PHE A 148 -10.60 -1.71 -33.81
CA PHE A 148 -11.43 -2.88 -34.14
C PHE A 148 -11.39 -3.92 -33.01
N ALA A 149 -12.45 -4.72 -32.92
CA ALA A 149 -12.59 -5.73 -31.86
C ALA A 149 -11.72 -6.98 -32.11
N ASN A 150 -11.41 -7.29 -33.37
CA ASN A 150 -10.59 -8.45 -33.74
C ASN A 150 -9.70 -8.18 -34.97
N THR A 151 -8.69 -9.02 -35.15
CA THR A 151 -7.72 -8.95 -36.26
C THR A 151 -8.39 -9.09 -37.62
N LYS A 152 -9.48 -9.86 -37.74
CA LYS A 152 -10.20 -10.06 -39.02
C LYS A 152 -10.80 -8.75 -39.53
N GLN A 153 -11.46 -7.99 -38.65
CA GLN A 153 -12.03 -6.69 -38.97
C GLN A 153 -10.95 -5.67 -39.36
N LEU A 154 -9.85 -5.64 -38.61
CA LEU A 154 -8.69 -4.79 -38.91
C LEU A 154 -8.09 -5.13 -40.29
N ASN A 155 -7.83 -6.40 -40.59
CA ASN A 155 -7.24 -6.82 -41.86
C ASN A 155 -8.16 -6.51 -43.05
N GLY A 156 -9.47 -6.72 -42.88
CA GLY A 156 -10.48 -6.31 -43.85
C GLY A 156 -10.43 -4.80 -44.13
N HIS A 157 -10.34 -4.00 -43.07
CA HIS A 157 -10.20 -2.55 -43.19
C HIS A 157 -8.90 -2.11 -43.88
N ILE A 158 -7.76 -2.70 -43.53
CA ILE A 158 -6.45 -2.43 -44.15
C ILE A 158 -6.48 -2.73 -45.66
N SER A 159 -7.20 -3.79 -46.07
CA SER A 159 -7.33 -4.13 -47.49
C SER A 159 -7.93 -2.98 -48.31
N GLY A 160 -8.84 -2.18 -47.73
CA GLY A 160 -9.38 -0.97 -48.34
C GLY A 160 -8.32 0.11 -48.56
N HIS A 161 -7.47 0.38 -47.56
CA HIS A 161 -6.34 1.32 -47.70
C HIS A 161 -5.35 0.88 -48.78
N LYS A 162 -5.10 -0.44 -48.89
CA LYS A 162 -4.27 -1.01 -49.96
C LYS A 162 -4.88 -0.79 -51.34
N GLN A 163 -6.20 -0.93 -51.48
CA GLN A 163 -6.92 -0.68 -52.73
C GLN A 163 -6.92 0.80 -53.13
N THR A 164 -6.99 1.71 -52.16
CA THR A 164 -6.97 3.18 -52.40
C THR A 164 -5.57 3.77 -52.47
N GLN A 165 -4.51 2.94 -52.44
CA GLN A 165 -3.10 3.36 -52.40
C GLN A 165 -2.76 4.33 -51.26
N GLN A 166 -3.47 4.22 -50.14
CA GLN A 166 -3.27 5.02 -48.93
C GLN A 166 -2.45 4.28 -47.86
N TRP A 167 -1.92 3.10 -48.21
CA TRP A 167 -1.23 2.22 -47.27
C TRP A 167 0.27 2.28 -47.47
N ASN A 168 1.02 2.61 -46.41
CA ASN A 168 2.47 2.71 -46.42
C ASN A 168 3.10 1.95 -45.25
N ASP A 169 3.30 0.63 -45.44
CA ASP A 169 3.87 -0.27 -44.43
C ASP A 169 5.20 0.23 -43.82
N GLU A 170 6.04 0.91 -44.60
CA GLU A 170 7.37 1.35 -44.18
C GLU A 170 7.31 2.48 -43.13
N LEU A 171 6.19 3.19 -43.02
CA LEU A 171 6.03 4.32 -42.09
C LEU A 171 5.45 3.93 -40.72
N TYR A 172 4.97 2.70 -40.55
CA TYR A 172 4.14 2.34 -39.38
C TYR A 172 4.91 1.66 -38.24
N GLY A 173 6.19 1.35 -38.39
CA GLY A 173 7.00 0.67 -37.37
C GLY A 173 6.37 -0.65 -36.90
N ASP A 174 6.56 -1.01 -35.62
CA ASP A 174 6.09 -2.27 -35.03
C ASP A 174 4.60 -2.25 -34.62
N TRP A 175 3.73 -1.76 -35.50
CA TRP A 175 2.30 -1.57 -35.19
C TRP A 175 1.55 -2.88 -34.93
N GLU A 176 1.97 -3.99 -35.56
CA GLU A 176 1.42 -5.33 -35.34
C GLU A 176 1.71 -5.82 -33.91
N GLU A 177 2.97 -5.72 -33.47
CA GLU A 177 3.38 -6.08 -32.10
C GLU A 177 2.63 -5.25 -31.06
N GLN A 178 2.44 -3.95 -31.30
CA GLN A 178 1.68 -3.10 -30.39
C GLN A 178 0.20 -3.53 -30.28
N ASN A 179 -0.41 -4.02 -31.36
CA ASN A 179 -1.78 -4.53 -31.33
C ASN A 179 -1.86 -5.87 -30.57
N ASP A 180 -0.87 -6.74 -30.72
CA ASP A 180 -0.78 -7.99 -29.97
C ASP A 180 -0.59 -7.73 -28.47
N VAL A 181 0.26 -6.76 -28.08
CA VAL A 181 0.42 -6.34 -26.69
C VAL A 181 -0.89 -5.82 -26.10
N ARG A 182 -1.63 -4.98 -26.83
CA ARG A 182 -2.96 -4.49 -26.39
C ARG A 182 -3.94 -5.65 -26.17
N SER A 183 -3.97 -6.62 -27.09
CA SER A 183 -4.81 -7.80 -26.97
C SER A 183 -4.44 -8.67 -25.77
N LEU A 184 -3.14 -8.90 -25.55
CA LEU A 184 -2.65 -9.70 -24.43
C LEU A 184 -2.98 -9.07 -23.08
N LEU A 185 -2.86 -7.74 -22.96
CA LEU A 185 -3.22 -7.00 -21.75
C LEU A 185 -4.70 -7.17 -21.42
N LEU A 186 -5.59 -7.09 -22.42
CA LEU A 186 -7.02 -7.34 -22.19
C LEU A 186 -7.29 -8.77 -21.70
N GLN A 187 -6.59 -9.76 -22.26
CA GLN A 187 -6.72 -11.15 -21.85
C GLN A 187 -6.21 -11.38 -20.41
N GLN A 188 -5.08 -10.78 -20.03
CA GLN A 188 -4.54 -10.85 -18.66
C GLN A 188 -5.47 -10.24 -17.63
N LEU A 189 -6.21 -9.20 -18.02
CA LEU A 189 -7.22 -8.55 -17.19
C LEU A 189 -8.56 -9.30 -17.17
N HIS A 190 -8.67 -10.46 -17.84
CA HIS A 190 -9.92 -11.21 -18.03
C HIS A 190 -11.04 -10.40 -18.70
N LEU A 191 -10.68 -9.41 -19.53
CA LEU A 191 -11.63 -8.56 -20.23
C LEU A 191 -11.99 -9.20 -21.57
N THR A 192 -13.26 -9.51 -21.76
CA THR A 192 -13.74 -10.04 -23.05
C THR A 192 -14.14 -8.88 -23.96
N PRO A 193 -13.53 -8.74 -25.16
CA PRO A 193 -14.07 -7.84 -26.17
C PRO A 193 -15.47 -8.34 -26.56
N LEU A 194 -16.43 -7.41 -26.63
CA LEU A 194 -17.73 -7.70 -27.18
C LEU A 194 -17.55 -8.00 -28.66
N ASN A 195 -17.47 -9.29 -28.97
CA ASN A 195 -17.67 -9.72 -30.34
C ASN A 195 -19.07 -9.27 -30.71
N GLY A 196 -19.17 -8.40 -31.72
CA GLY A 196 -20.44 -8.07 -32.34
C GLY A 196 -21.14 -9.35 -32.79
N GLN A 197 -21.96 -9.91 -31.91
CA GLN A 197 -23.07 -10.77 -32.26
C GLN A 197 -24.20 -9.82 -32.68
N SER A 198 -24.04 -9.25 -33.86
CA SER A 198 -25.20 -9.11 -34.74
C SER A 198 -25.57 -10.52 -35.20
N ASP A 199 -26.83 -10.88 -34.97
CA ASP A 199 -27.55 -12.07 -35.45
C ASP A 199 -27.49 -13.32 -34.57
N LEU A 200 -28.50 -13.50 -33.71
CA LEU A 200 -29.50 -14.58 -33.80
C LEU A 200 -30.50 -14.55 -32.63
N PHE A 201 -31.77 -14.30 -32.99
CA PHE A 201 -33.04 -14.36 -32.24
C PHE A 201 -33.47 -13.14 -31.42
#